data_AF-A0A3D1SD54-F1
#
_entry.id   AF-A0A3D1SD54-F1
#
_cell.length_a   1.000
_cell.length_b   1.000
_cell.length_c   1.000
_cell.angle_alpha   90.00
_cell.angle_beta   90.00
_cell.angle_gamma   90.00
#
_symmetry.space_group_name_H-M   'P 1'
#
loop_
_entity.id
_entity.type
_entity.pdbx_description
1 polymer ?
#
loop_
_entity_poly.entity_id
_entity_poly.type
_entity_poly.pdbx_seq_one_letter_code
_entity_poly.pdbx_strand_id
1 'polypeptide(L)' 'MKKNVRRWIVDILIMTAAAAIYSLGVHFFISPNNIAPGGVTGISVILAQFFGWGIGTYILLLNIPLIIIGFF' A
#
# COMPACT_ATOMS: atom_id res chain seq x y z
N MET A 1 -10.30 -11.75 25.04
CA MET A 1 -10.45 -12.25 23.65
C MET A 1 -9.41 -13.35 23.41
N LYS A 2 -9.78 -14.63 23.42
CA LYS A 2 -8.87 -15.70 22.95
C LYS A 2 -8.76 -15.56 21.44
N LYS A 3 -7.75 -14.84 20.94
CA LYS A 3 -7.49 -14.74 19.49
C LYS A 3 -7.21 -16.15 18.99
N ASN A 4 -8.10 -16.66 18.15
CA ASN A 4 -7.91 -17.96 17.51
C ASN A 4 -6.73 -17.84 16.55
N VAL A 5 -5.59 -18.44 16.90
CA VAL A 5 -4.33 -18.36 16.12
C VAL A 5 -4.57 -18.72 14.65
N ARG A 6 -5.43 -19.72 14.39
CA ARG A 6 -5.88 -20.11 13.06
C ARG A 6 -6.47 -18.95 12.26
N ARG A 7 -7.32 -18.11 12.88
CA ARG A 7 -7.94 -16.97 12.20
C ARG A 7 -6.90 -15.90 11.87
N TRP A 8 -6.00 -15.61 12.79
CA TRP A 8 -4.94 -14.62 12.58
C TRP A 8 -4.00 -15.01 11.43
N ILE A 9 -3.64 -16.29 11.31
CA ILE A 9 -2.85 -16.80 10.18
C ILE A 9 -3.60 -16.65 8.86
N VAL A 10 -4.89 -17.00 8.84
CA VAL A 10 -5.73 -16.84 7.64
C VAL A 10 -5.84 -15.36 7.23
N ASP A 11 -6.03 -14.46 8.19
CA ASP A 11 -6.10 -13.02 7.93
C ASP A 11 -4.81 -12.50 7.29
N ILE A 12 -3.63 -12.87 7.82
CA ILE A 12 -2.34 -12.48 7.26
C ILE A 12 -2.15 -13.02 5.84
N LEU A 13 -2.51 -14.28 5.60
CA LEU A 13 -2.40 -14.88 4.26
C LEU A 13 -3.29 -14.15 3.25
N ILE A 14 -4.54 -13.87 3.62
CA ILE A 14 -5.48 -13.14 2.75
C ILE A 14 -4.98 -11.72 2.49
N MET A 15 -4.53 -11.00 3.53
CA MET A 15 -4.00 -9.64 3.38
C MET A 15 -2.76 -9.60 2.48
N THR A 16 -1.87 -10.58 2.63
CA THR A 16 -0.66 -10.69 1.80
C THR A 16 -1.02 -10.97 0.34
N ALA A 17 -1.95 -11.90 0.09
CA ALA A 17 -2.43 -12.20 -1.26
C ALA A 17 -3.11 -10.99 -1.90
N ALA A 18 -3.97 -10.28 -1.14
CA ALA A 18 -4.63 -9.07 -1.61
C ALA A 18 -3.62 -7.95 -1.93
N ALA A 19 -2.60 -7.76 -1.07
CA ALA A 19 -1.54 -6.79 -1.29
C ALA A 19 -0.70 -7.12 -2.55
N ALA A 20 -0.44 -8.40 -2.80
CA ALA A 20 0.25 -8.84 -4.02
C ALA A 20 -0.56 -8.50 -5.28
N ILE A 21 -1.87 -8.82 -5.28
CA ILE A 21 -2.77 -8.48 -6.40
C ILE A 21 -2.82 -6.96 -6.62
N TYR A 22 -2.92 -6.17 -5.53
CA TYR A 22 -2.87 -4.72 -5.60
C TYR A 22 -1.56 -4.21 -6.20
N SER A 23 -0.41 -4.75 -5.77
CA SER A 23 0.90 -4.39 -6.30
C SER A 23 1.03 -4.69 -7.80
N LEU A 24 0.45 -5.78 -8.29
CA LEU A 24 0.40 -6.07 -9.73
C LEU A 24 -0.41 -5.00 -10.47
N GLY A 25 -1.55 -4.59 -9.90
CA GLY A 25 -2.36 -3.48 -10.42
C GLY A 25 -1.55 -2.18 -10.54
N VAL A 26 -0.82 -1.84 -9.48
CA VAL A 26 0.05 -0.65 -9.47
C VAL A 26 1.16 -0.75 -10.50
N HIS A 27 1.84 -1.90 -10.57
CA HIS A 27 3.00 -2.06 -11.44
C HIS A 27 2.63 -2.11 -12.93
N PHE A 28 1.56 -2.83 -13.30
CA PHE A 28 1.18 -3.00 -14.70
C PHE A 28 0.29 -1.90 -15.26
N PHE A 29 -0.54 -1.25 -14.43
CA PHE A 29 -1.49 -0.25 -14.92
C PHE A 29 -1.14 1.17 -14.50
N ILE A 30 -0.76 1.38 -13.25
CA ILE A 30 -0.61 2.73 -12.68
C ILE A 30 0.76 3.30 -13.04
N SER A 31 1.83 2.53 -12.81
CA SER A 31 3.21 2.95 -13.03
C SER A 31 3.53 3.31 -14.49
N PRO A 32 3.19 2.50 -15.52
CA PRO A 32 3.54 2.83 -16.91
C PRO A 32 2.67 3.92 -17.50
N ASN A 33 1.43 4.06 -17.03
CA ASN A 33 0.50 5.06 -17.55
C ASN A 33 0.49 6.37 -16.75
N ASN A 34 1.33 6.49 -15.70
CA ASN A 34 1.40 7.64 -14.81
C ASN A 34 0.02 8.09 -14.28
N ILE A 35 -0.84 7.13 -14.00
CA ILE A 35 -2.16 7.39 -13.45
C ILE A 35 -1.98 7.66 -11.95
N ALA A 36 -2.41 8.82 -11.45
CA ALA A 36 -2.42 9.09 -10.02
C ALA A 36 -3.84 8.87 -9.47
N PRO A 37 -4.12 7.75 -8.75
CA PRO A 37 -5.40 7.58 -8.07
C PRO A 37 -5.56 8.63 -6.97
N GLY A 38 -6.78 8.92 -6.50
CA GLY A 38 -6.94 9.83 -5.36
C GLY A 38 -6.28 9.32 -4.07
N GLY A 39 -5.96 10.23 -3.14
CA GLY A 39 -5.44 9.90 -1.80
C GLY A 39 -3.94 9.61 -1.74
N VAL A 40 -3.51 8.76 -0.80
CA VAL A 40 -2.09 8.45 -0.52
C VAL A 40 -1.38 7.81 -1.71
N THR A 41 -2.09 6.93 -2.44
CA THR A 41 -1.54 6.26 -3.62
C THR A 41 -1.21 7.26 -4.74
N GLY A 42 -2.04 8.27 -4.98
CA GLY A 42 -1.75 9.32 -5.96
C GLY A 42 -0.55 10.16 -5.61
N ILE A 43 -0.48 10.62 -4.36
CA ILE A 43 0.68 11.37 -3.85
C ILE A 43 1.95 10.53 -4.02
N SER A 44 1.85 9.21 -3.76
CA SER A 44 2.98 8.28 -3.94
C SER A 44 3.43 8.13 -5.39
N VAL A 45 2.50 8.11 -6.36
CA VAL A 45 2.82 8.06 -7.79
C VAL A 45 3.54 9.34 -8.21
N ILE A 46 3.02 10.50 -7.80
CA ILE A 46 3.64 11.80 -8.10
C ILE A 46 5.05 11.85 -7.51
N LEU A 47 5.21 11.54 -6.22
CA LEU A 47 6.54 11.52 -5.58
C LEU A 47 7.50 10.54 -6.24
N ALA A 48 7.02 9.36 -6.66
CA ALA A 48 7.82 8.38 -7.37
C ALA A 48 8.36 8.92 -8.71
N GLN A 49 7.56 9.70 -9.44
CA GLN A 49 8.03 10.33 -10.67
C GLN A 49 9.08 11.43 -10.43
N PHE A 50 9.00 12.16 -9.31
CA PHE A 50 9.92 13.25 -9.01
C PHE A 50 11.25 12.78 -8.39
N PHE A 51 11.20 11.78 -7.52
CA PHE A 51 12.34 11.35 -6.69
C PHE A 51 12.90 9.96 -7.09
N GLY A 52 12.22 9.25 -7.99
CA GLY A 52 12.72 8.01 -8.59
C GLY A 52 12.68 6.77 -7.69
N TRP A 53 12.13 6.84 -6.47
CA TRP A 53 11.92 5.64 -5.66
C TRP A 53 10.63 4.91 -6.05
N GLY A 54 10.52 3.65 -5.66
CA GLY A 54 9.33 2.85 -5.94
C GLY A 54 8.06 3.43 -5.31
N ILE A 55 6.95 3.38 -6.04
CA ILE A 55 5.62 3.84 -5.57
C ILE A 55 5.27 3.20 -4.22
N GLY A 56 5.56 1.91 -4.04
CA GLY A 56 5.32 1.20 -2.78
C GLY A 56 6.07 1.78 -1.57
N THR A 57 7.28 2.31 -1.78
CA THR A 57 8.07 2.97 -0.73
C THR A 57 7.38 4.24 -0.26
N TYR A 58 6.88 5.07 -1.18
CA TYR A 58 6.12 6.27 -0.82
C TYR A 58 4.80 5.94 -0.14
N ILE A 59 4.09 4.91 -0.60
CA ILE A 59 2.86 4.45 0.05
C ILE A 59 3.16 4.10 1.51
N LEU A 60 4.24 3.36 1.77
CA LEU A 60 4.63 2.97 3.13
C LEU A 60 5.05 4.17 3.98
N LEU A 61 5.89 5.06 3.44
CA LEU A 61 6.35 6.27 4.14
C LEU A 61 5.21 7.23 4.49
N LEU A 62 4.22 7.38 3.62
CA LEU A 62 3.05 8.22 3.88
C LEU A 62 2.04 7.55 4.82
N ASN A 63 1.89 6.23 4.75
CA ASN A 63 0.96 5.51 5.63
C ASN A 63 1.46 5.40 7.08
N ILE A 64 2.77 5.31 7.34
CA ILE A 64 3.29 5.27 8.72
C ILE A 64 2.79 6.45 9.58
N PRO A 65 2.99 7.72 9.20
CA PRO A 65 2.50 8.85 9.99
C PRO A 65 0.98 8.90 10.05
N LEU A 66 0.27 8.51 8.98
CA LEU A 66 -1.20 8.44 8.99
C LEU A 66 -1.73 7.39 9.98
N ILE A 67 -1.07 6.24 10.08
CA ILE A 67 -1.43 5.20 11.06
C ILE A 67 -1.18 5.72 12.48
N ILE A 68 -0.07 6.43 12.71
CA ILE A 68 0.21 7.05 14.01
C ILE A 68 -0.91 8.05 14.34
N ILE A 69 -1.16 9.02 13.46
CA ILE A 69 -2.21 10.05 13.67
C ILE A 69 -3.61 9.43 13.80
N GLY A 70 -3.90 8.34 13.09
CA GLY A 70 -5.22 7.70 13.11
C GLY A 70 -5.46 6.80 14.34
N PHE A 71 -4.40 6.40 15.05
CA PHE A 71 -4.49 5.55 16.24
C PHE A 71 -4.42 6.34 17.56
N PHE A 72 -3.90 7.56 17.53
CA PHE A 72 -3.83 8.50 18.65
C PHE A 72 -4.91 9.57 18.55
#